data_AF-A0A2X1K6Q9-F1
#
_entry.id   AF-A0A2X1K6Q9-F1
#
_cell.length_a   1.000
_cell.length_b   1.000
_cell.length_c   1.000
_cell.angle_alpha   90.00
_cell.angle_beta   90.00
_cell.angle_gamma   90.00
#
_symmetry.space_group_name_H-M   'P 1'
#
loop_
_entity.id
_entity.type
_entity.pdbx_description
1 polymer ?
#
loop_
_entity_poly.entity_id
_entity_poly.type
_entity_poly.pdbx_seq_one_letter_code
_entity_poly.pdbx_strand_id
1 'polypeptide(L)'
;MFDSGEVCAFRIKYPNGTVDVFRGWLSSLGKTIASKDVMTRTVKISGVGRPHLAEEGTETVSVTGLTVAPASASVKVGATTTLTFTVKPDGASDKAISVHSTDPQTATVTLNGLVATVKGVKQGSVSIVGMTSDGDFVAVAAVAVSAAG
;
A
#
# COMPACT_ATOMS: atom_id res chain seq x y z
N MET A 1 -16.82 20.59 -23.07
CA MET A 1 -16.12 19.35 -22.62
C MET A 1 -14.63 19.29 -23.05
N PHE A 2 -14.04 20.35 -23.62
CA PHE A 2 -12.61 20.39 -24.01
C PHE A 2 -11.84 21.63 -23.49
N ASP A 3 -12.48 22.52 -22.71
CA ASP A 3 -11.89 23.75 -22.15
C ASP A 3 -11.79 23.71 -20.62
N SER A 4 -11.77 22.53 -19.99
CA SER A 4 -11.69 22.47 -18.51
C SER A 4 -10.29 22.79 -17.97
N GLY A 5 -9.26 22.90 -18.83
CA GLY A 5 -7.87 23.00 -18.40
C GLY A 5 -7.42 21.77 -17.58
N GLU A 6 -8.22 20.72 -17.59
CA GLU A 6 -8.02 19.54 -16.76
C GLU A 6 -6.90 18.70 -17.34
N VAL A 7 -5.88 18.50 -16.51
CA VAL A 7 -4.68 17.76 -16.87
C VAL A 7 -5.01 16.28 -16.87
N CYS A 8 -5.09 15.70 -18.06
CA CYS A 8 -5.27 14.27 -18.27
C CYS A 8 -3.93 13.60 -18.55
N ALA A 9 -3.80 12.33 -18.16
CA ALA A 9 -2.65 11.51 -18.51
C ALA A 9 -2.91 10.77 -19.83
N PHE A 10 -2.01 10.92 -20.79
CA PHE A 10 -2.02 10.24 -22.08
C PHE A 10 -0.92 9.17 -22.10
N ARG A 11 -1.31 7.92 -22.35
CA ARG A 11 -0.38 6.78 -22.42
C ARG A 11 -0.15 6.41 -23.88
N ILE A 12 1.12 6.39 -24.31
CA ILE A 12 1.54 5.95 -25.65
C ILE A 12 2.33 4.66 -25.50
N LYS A 13 1.91 3.60 -26.20
CA LYS A 13 2.67 2.33 -26.30
C LYS A 13 3.31 2.26 -27.68
N TYR A 14 4.64 2.18 -27.71
CA TYR A 14 5.43 2.08 -28.93
C TYR A 14 5.51 0.63 -29.44
N PRO A 15 5.78 0.42 -30.74
CA PRO A 15 5.91 -0.92 -31.33
C PRO A 15 7.01 -1.79 -30.72
N ASN A 16 8.04 -1.16 -30.15
CA ASN A 16 9.13 -1.83 -29.43
C ASN A 16 8.76 -2.21 -27.98
N GLY A 17 7.52 -1.96 -27.56
CA GLY A 17 7.00 -2.27 -26.22
C GLY A 17 7.20 -1.16 -25.18
N THR A 18 8.01 -0.13 -25.46
CA THR A 18 8.18 1.03 -24.58
C THR A 18 6.85 1.75 -24.38
N VAL A 19 6.60 2.27 -23.18
CA VAL A 19 5.38 3.00 -22.84
C VAL A 19 5.76 4.34 -22.22
N ASP A 20 5.29 5.43 -22.80
CA ASP A 20 5.43 6.78 -22.24
C ASP A 20 4.09 7.30 -21.73
N VAL A 21 4.14 8.09 -20.65
CA VAL A 21 2.96 8.77 -20.09
C VAL A 21 3.20 10.27 -20.09
N PHE A 22 2.36 11.01 -20.80
CA PHE A 22 2.40 12.47 -20.87
C PHE A 22 1.23 13.04 -20.07
N ARG A 23 1.50 14.03 -19.22
CA ARG A 23 0.45 14.80 -18.56
C ARG A 23 0.26 16.12 -19.27
N GLY A 24 -0.97 16.40 -19.69
CA GLY A 24 -1.28 17.63 -20.38
C GLY A 24 -2.77 17.82 -20.53
N TRP A 25 -3.15 18.92 -21.15
CA TRP A 25 -4.53 19.21 -21.49
C TRP A 25 -4.67 19.21 -23.01
N LEU A 26 -5.79 18.73 -23.51
CA LEU A 26 -6.03 18.64 -24.95
C LEU A 26 -6.50 20.00 -25.47
N SER A 27 -5.57 20.81 -25.98
CA SER A 27 -5.85 22.20 -26.36
C SER A 27 -6.52 22.39 -27.72
N SER A 28 -6.73 21.32 -28.50
CA SER A 28 -7.48 21.37 -29.77
C SER A 28 -7.87 19.98 -30.25
N LEU A 29 -9.14 19.82 -30.61
CA LEU A 29 -9.55 18.78 -31.55
C LEU A 29 -9.58 19.43 -32.94
N GLY A 30 -8.72 18.96 -33.85
CA GLY A 30 -8.84 19.33 -35.26
C GLY A 30 -10.24 19.03 -35.82
N LYS A 31 -10.64 19.75 -36.88
CA LYS A 31 -12.00 19.78 -37.45
C LYS A 31 -12.63 18.39 -37.69
N THR A 32 -13.96 18.32 -37.55
CA THR A 32 -14.83 17.14 -37.81
C THR A 32 -14.81 16.72 -39.28
N ILE A 33 -14.54 15.44 -39.60
CA ILE A 33 -14.56 14.89 -40.98
C ILE A 33 -15.10 13.44 -40.99
N ALA A 34 -15.73 13.03 -42.10
CA ALA A 34 -16.47 11.78 -42.30
C ALA A 34 -15.61 10.49 -42.33
N SER A 35 -16.28 9.39 -41.98
CA SER A 35 -15.79 8.11 -41.42
C SER A 35 -14.81 7.22 -42.23
N LYS A 36 -14.25 7.64 -43.37
CA LYS A 36 -13.72 6.66 -44.36
C LYS A 36 -12.28 6.81 -44.88
N ASP A 37 -11.35 7.35 -44.10
CA ASP A 37 -9.92 7.18 -44.39
C ASP A 37 -9.05 7.08 -43.13
N VAL A 38 -8.04 6.21 -43.16
CA VAL A 38 -6.97 6.15 -42.14
C VAL A 38 -6.08 7.37 -42.34
N MET A 39 -6.05 8.26 -41.33
CA MET A 39 -5.30 9.51 -41.42
C MET A 39 -4.42 9.69 -40.18
N THR A 40 -3.14 9.98 -40.39
CA THR A 40 -2.16 10.34 -39.35
C THR A 40 -2.52 11.70 -38.75
N ARG A 41 -3.28 11.71 -37.64
CA ARG A 41 -3.62 12.94 -36.90
C ARG A 41 -2.39 13.42 -36.12
N THR A 42 -1.91 14.63 -36.39
CA THR A 42 -0.86 15.27 -35.58
C THR A 42 -1.50 15.89 -34.34
N VAL A 43 -1.19 15.35 -33.16
CA VAL A 43 -1.54 15.96 -31.87
C VAL A 43 -0.33 16.75 -31.39
N LYS A 44 -0.42 18.08 -31.33
CA LYS A 44 0.59 18.91 -30.65
C LYS A 44 0.31 18.88 -29.16
N ILE A 45 1.18 18.22 -28.40
CA ILE A 45 1.19 18.26 -26.94
C ILE A 45 2.19 19.35 -26.56
N SER A 46 1.71 20.49 -26.07
CA SER A 46 2.59 21.48 -25.46
C SER A 46 2.89 21.03 -24.05
N GLY A 47 4.11 20.55 -23.81
CA GLY A 47 4.55 20.09 -22.49
C GLY A 47 4.66 21.26 -21.52
N VAL A 48 4.19 21.06 -20.29
CA VAL A 48 4.53 21.90 -19.14
C VAL A 48 5.63 21.19 -18.38
N GLY A 49 6.85 21.73 -18.39
CA GLY A 49 8.01 21.13 -17.73
C GLY A 49 8.75 20.06 -18.55
N ARG A 50 9.85 19.54 -17.98
CA ARG A 50 10.64 18.46 -18.59
C ARG A 50 9.79 17.18 -18.68
N PRO A 51 9.83 16.43 -19.78
CA PRO A 51 9.20 15.11 -19.84
C PRO A 51 9.82 14.20 -18.78
N HIS A 52 8.98 13.65 -17.94
CA HIS A 52 9.33 12.68 -16.90
C HIS A 52 9.41 11.30 -17.56
N LEU A 53 10.51 10.58 -17.41
CA LEU A 53 10.62 9.23 -17.97
C LEU A 53 9.60 8.33 -17.24
N ALA A 54 8.99 7.35 -17.91
CA ALA A 54 8.05 6.43 -17.26
C ALA A 54 8.67 5.63 -16.09
N GLU A 55 10.00 5.60 -16.01
CA GLU A 55 10.79 4.99 -14.93
C GLU A 55 11.05 5.91 -13.74
N GLU A 56 10.69 7.19 -13.84
CA GLU A 56 10.78 8.13 -12.74
C GLU A 56 9.49 8.04 -11.87
N GLY A 57 8.80 6.89 -11.95
CA GLY A 57 7.93 6.44 -10.88
C GLY A 57 8.77 6.37 -9.63
N THR A 58 8.35 7.09 -8.59
CA THR A 58 8.90 7.00 -7.22
C THR A 58 9.42 5.59 -7.00
N GLU A 59 10.73 5.42 -6.79
CA GLU A 59 11.30 4.13 -6.44
C GLU A 59 10.57 3.66 -5.19
N THR A 60 9.51 2.87 -5.37
CA THR A 60 8.75 2.36 -4.26
C THR A 60 9.60 1.26 -3.68
N VAL A 61 10.25 1.56 -2.57
CA VAL A 61 11.02 0.57 -1.85
C VAL A 61 10.00 -0.41 -1.29
N SER A 62 9.92 -1.59 -1.91
CA SER A 62 9.03 -2.65 -1.47
C SER A 62 9.48 -3.15 -0.10
N VAL A 63 8.49 -3.49 0.72
CA VAL A 63 8.76 -4.20 1.96
C VAL A 63 9.37 -5.55 1.59
N THR A 64 10.48 -5.91 2.23
CA THR A 64 11.15 -7.22 2.03
C THR A 64 11.03 -8.11 3.26
N GLY A 65 10.41 -7.63 4.34
CA GLY A 65 10.19 -8.43 5.53
C GLY A 65 9.38 -7.72 6.60
N LEU A 66 8.58 -8.51 7.30
CA LEU A 66 7.88 -8.12 8.52
C LEU A 66 8.35 -9.02 9.65
N THR A 67 8.80 -8.42 10.74
CA THR A 67 9.21 -9.14 11.96
C THR A 67 8.40 -8.64 13.15
N VAL A 68 8.15 -9.52 14.12
CA VAL A 68 7.45 -9.18 15.36
C VAL A 68 8.29 -9.59 16.55
N ALA A 69 8.41 -8.69 17.53
CA ALA A 69 9.13 -8.92 18.76
C ALA A 69 8.31 -8.43 19.98
N PRO A 70 8.14 -9.25 21.02
CA PRO A 70 8.49 -10.68 21.10
C PRO A 70 7.57 -11.58 20.23
N ALA A 71 8.08 -12.70 19.72
CA ALA A 71 7.29 -13.67 18.95
C ALA A 71 6.34 -14.51 19.83
N SER A 72 6.57 -14.52 21.15
CA SER A 72 5.61 -15.06 22.11
C SER A 72 5.56 -14.21 23.36
N ALA A 73 4.37 -14.05 23.92
CA ALA A 73 4.15 -13.29 25.15
C ALA A 73 3.14 -14.02 26.04
N SER A 74 3.28 -13.87 27.35
CA SER A 74 2.25 -14.31 28.29
C SER A 74 1.69 -13.11 29.04
N VAL A 75 0.37 -13.06 29.14
CA VAL A 75 -0.37 -11.97 29.76
C VAL A 75 -1.39 -12.55 30.73
N LYS A 76 -1.66 -11.86 31.84
CA LYS A 76 -2.75 -12.25 32.75
C LYS A 76 -4.07 -11.70 32.21
N VAL A 77 -5.19 -12.35 32.55
CA VAL A 77 -6.53 -11.77 32.30
C VAL A 77 -6.60 -10.37 32.89
N GLY A 78 -7.03 -9.38 32.09
CA GLY A 78 -7.11 -7.97 32.46
C GLY A 78 -5.83 -7.15 32.23
N ALA A 79 -4.67 -7.80 32.07
CA ALA A 79 -3.41 -7.12 31.78
C ALA A 79 -3.20 -6.90 30.28
N THR A 80 -2.26 -6.02 29.94
CA THR A 80 -1.85 -5.71 28.57
C THR A 80 -0.40 -6.08 28.33
N THR A 81 -0.09 -6.49 27.10
CA THR A 81 1.28 -6.69 26.60
C THR A 81 1.44 -5.94 25.28
N THR A 82 2.66 -5.51 24.98
CA THR A 82 2.97 -4.82 23.73
C THR A 82 3.82 -5.70 22.83
N LEU A 83 3.51 -5.70 21.53
CA LEU A 83 4.25 -6.37 20.47
C LEU A 83 4.71 -5.28 19.50
N THR A 84 5.99 -5.28 19.16
CA THR A 84 6.56 -4.33 18.20
C THR A 84 6.78 -5.03 16.88
N PHE A 85 6.16 -4.51 15.83
CA PHE A 85 6.39 -4.94 14.47
C PHE A 85 7.48 -4.07 13.84
N THR A 86 8.41 -4.69 13.14
CA THR A 86 9.46 -3.99 12.40
C THR A 86 9.40 -4.40 10.94
N VAL A 87 9.19 -3.40 10.08
CA VAL A 87 9.17 -3.53 8.62
C VAL A 87 10.58 -3.27 8.09
N LYS A 88 11.11 -4.16 7.25
CA LYS A 88 12.38 -3.97 6.55
C LYS A 88 12.15 -3.91 5.05
N PRO A 89 12.90 -3.08 4.31
CA PRO A 89 13.90 -2.11 4.79
C PRO A 89 13.25 -0.87 5.44
N ASP A 90 14.00 -0.12 6.26
CA ASP A 90 13.48 1.10 6.91
C ASP A 90 13.17 2.23 5.90
N GLY A 91 13.60 2.09 4.65
CA GLY A 91 13.21 2.98 3.56
C GLY A 91 11.91 2.60 2.86
N ALA A 92 11.20 1.55 3.30
CA ALA A 92 10.00 1.06 2.62
C ALA A 92 8.97 2.17 2.42
N SER A 93 8.42 2.27 1.21
CA SER A 93 7.47 3.32 0.84
C SER A 93 6.15 3.19 1.58
N ASP A 94 5.72 1.95 1.82
CA ASP A 94 4.52 1.64 2.62
C ASP A 94 4.88 0.81 3.85
N LYS A 95 4.96 1.48 5.00
CA LYS A 95 5.19 0.83 6.31
C LYS A 95 3.89 0.47 7.03
N ALA A 96 2.75 0.56 6.33
CA ALA A 96 1.46 0.24 6.89
C ALA A 96 1.34 -1.26 7.14
N ILE A 97 0.92 -1.63 8.35
CA ILE A 97 0.62 -3.00 8.73
C ILE A 97 -0.79 -3.08 9.29
N SER A 98 -1.41 -4.25 9.13
CA SER A 98 -2.67 -4.63 9.76
C SER A 98 -2.39 -5.72 10.77
N VAL A 99 -3.02 -5.65 11.95
CA VAL A 99 -2.80 -6.65 13.02
C VAL A 99 -4.14 -7.13 13.52
N HIS A 100 -4.33 -8.45 13.53
CA HIS A 100 -5.56 -9.11 13.94
C HIS A 100 -5.29 -10.19 14.99
N SER A 101 -6.23 -10.35 15.91
CA SER A 101 -6.27 -11.46 16.86
C SER A 101 -7.09 -12.60 16.27
N THR A 102 -6.62 -13.84 16.36
CA THR A 102 -7.40 -15.02 15.93
C THR A 102 -8.64 -15.24 16.78
N ASP A 103 -8.65 -14.75 18.02
CA ASP A 103 -9.78 -14.84 18.93
C ASP A 103 -9.95 -13.55 19.77
N PRO A 104 -10.82 -12.63 19.33
CA PRO A 104 -11.13 -11.40 20.05
C PRO A 104 -11.79 -11.60 21.43
N GLN A 105 -12.41 -12.77 21.67
CA GLN A 105 -13.04 -13.08 22.96
C GLN A 105 -11.99 -13.45 24.02
N THR A 106 -10.85 -13.99 23.58
CA THR A 106 -9.73 -14.38 24.44
C THR A 106 -8.74 -13.23 24.63
N ALA A 107 -8.36 -12.53 23.54
CA ALA A 107 -7.58 -11.31 23.63
C ALA A 107 -7.93 -10.30 22.52
N THR A 108 -8.03 -9.04 22.90
CA THR A 108 -8.19 -7.93 21.95
C THR A 108 -6.84 -7.31 21.64
N VAL A 109 -6.67 -6.81 20.42
CA VAL A 109 -5.43 -6.15 19.98
C VAL A 109 -5.76 -4.77 19.44
N THR A 110 -4.91 -3.79 19.73
CA THR A 110 -5.02 -2.42 19.23
C THR A 110 -3.67 -2.03 18.65
N LEU A 111 -3.66 -1.67 17.37
CA LEU A 111 -2.45 -1.24 16.68
C LEU A 111 -2.31 0.29 16.77
N ASN A 112 -1.13 0.76 17.15
CA ASN A 112 -0.76 2.16 17.09
C ASN A 112 0.57 2.31 16.33
N GLY A 113 0.48 2.69 15.06
CA GLY A 113 1.61 2.69 14.13
C GLY A 113 2.14 1.26 13.90
N LEU A 114 3.30 0.97 14.49
CA LEU A 114 4.00 -0.32 14.42
C LEU A 114 3.93 -1.12 15.73
N VAL A 115 3.28 -0.59 16.77
CA VAL A 115 3.19 -1.23 18.07
C VAL A 115 1.76 -1.74 18.29
N ALA A 116 1.61 -3.05 18.45
CA ALA A 116 0.33 -3.66 18.79
C ALA A 116 0.24 -3.92 20.29
N THR A 117 -0.76 -3.34 20.92
CA THR A 117 -1.09 -3.58 22.33
C THR A 117 -2.16 -4.66 22.42
N VAL A 118 -1.83 -5.77 23.06
CA VAL A 118 -2.73 -6.93 23.25
C VAL A 118 -3.24 -6.93 24.68
N LYS A 119 -4.56 -7.02 24.87
CA LYS A 119 -5.22 -7.10 26.18
C LYS A 119 -5.83 -8.48 26.37
N GLY A 120 -5.47 -9.16 27.47
CA GLY A 120 -6.08 -10.43 27.84
C GLY A 120 -7.49 -10.22 28.39
N VAL A 121 -8.48 -10.89 27.79
CA VAL A 121 -9.89 -10.83 28.23
C VAL A 121 -10.30 -12.13 28.93
N LYS A 122 -9.88 -13.27 28.39
CA LYS A 122 -10.19 -14.61 28.91
C LYS A 122 -8.96 -15.49 28.86
N GLN A 123 -8.84 -16.43 29.80
CA GLN A 123 -7.77 -17.42 29.77
C GLN A 123 -7.85 -18.27 28.50
N GLY A 124 -6.72 -18.44 27.83
CA GLY A 124 -6.62 -19.17 26.56
C GLY A 124 -5.35 -18.83 25.80
N SER A 125 -5.09 -19.58 24.73
CA SER A 125 -3.99 -19.30 23.81
C SER A 125 -4.56 -18.66 22.55
N VAL A 126 -3.97 -17.54 22.14
CA VAL A 126 -4.41 -16.76 20.98
C VAL A 126 -3.21 -16.34 20.16
N SER A 127 -3.36 -16.31 18.83
CA SER A 127 -2.31 -15.87 17.94
C SER A 127 -2.63 -14.48 17.42
N ILE A 128 -1.66 -13.59 17.48
CA ILE A 128 -1.73 -12.25 16.92
C ILE A 128 -1.02 -12.28 15.57
N VAL A 129 -1.75 -12.01 14.51
CA VAL A 129 -1.27 -12.06 13.13
C VAL A 129 -1.13 -10.63 12.63
N GLY A 130 0.10 -10.21 12.34
CA GLY A 130 0.41 -8.98 11.63
C GLY A 130 0.66 -9.26 10.15
N MET A 131 0.09 -8.44 9.28
CA MET A 131 0.26 -8.50 7.83
C MET A 131 0.64 -7.13 7.29
N THR A 132 1.52 -7.09 6.29
CA THR A 132 1.79 -5.86 5.52
C THR A 132 0.57 -5.47 4.69
N SER A 133 0.44 -4.18 4.34
CA SER A 133 -0.65 -3.69 3.49
C SER A 133 -0.74 -4.42 2.15
N ASP A 134 0.40 -4.83 1.61
CA ASP A 134 0.50 -5.57 0.34
C ASP A 134 0.12 -7.05 0.48
N GLY A 135 0.03 -7.57 1.72
CA GLY A 135 -0.27 -8.98 2.01
C GLY A 135 0.89 -9.95 1.82
N ASP A 136 2.04 -9.48 1.31
CA ASP A 136 3.20 -10.33 0.99
C ASP A 136 3.93 -10.89 2.22
N PHE A 137 3.90 -10.18 3.35
CA PHE A 137 4.60 -10.59 4.57
C PHE A 137 3.67 -10.70 5.76
N VAL A 138 3.78 -11.84 6.44
CA VAL A 138 2.98 -12.18 7.62
C VAL A 138 3.92 -12.46 8.78
N ALA A 139 3.68 -11.83 9.93
CA ALA A 139 4.35 -12.11 11.19
C ALA A 139 3.33 -12.55 12.23
N VAL A 140 3.59 -13.67 12.90
CA VAL A 140 2.69 -14.25 13.90
C VAL A 140 3.35 -14.23 15.27
N ALA A 141 2.65 -13.70 16.26
CA ALA A 141 3.06 -13.74 17.66
C ALA A 141 2.06 -14.57 18.49
N ALA A 142 2.56 -15.54 19.24
CA ALA A 142 1.74 -16.38 20.10
C ALA A 142 1.54 -15.73 21.48
N VAL A 143 0.30 -15.48 21.88
CA VAL A 143 -0.03 -14.89 23.17
C VAL A 143 -0.78 -15.89 24.04
N ALA A 144 -0.21 -16.19 25.22
CA ALA A 144 -0.84 -17.07 26.20
C ALA A 144 -1.46 -16.24 27.34
N VAL A 145 -2.79 -16.23 27.41
CA VAL A 145 -3.53 -15.56 28.49
C VAL A 145 -3.70 -16.52 29.66
N SER A 146 -3.05 -16.21 30.78
CA SER A 146 -3.17 -16.97 32.03
C SER A 146 -4.26 -16.39 32.93
N ALA A 147 -4.86 -17.21 33.80
CA ALA A 147 -5.87 -16.76 34.77
C ALA A 147 -5.36 -15.57 35.60
N ALA A 148 -6.26 -14.62 35.90
CA ALA A 148 -6.01 -13.63 36.94
C ALA A 148 -6.04 -14.37 38.29
N GLY A 149 -4.91 -14.38 38.99
CA GLY A 149 -4.83 -14.88 40.37
C GLY A 149 -5.42 -13.88 41.36
#